data_AF-A0A420W8B0-F1
#
_entry.id   AF-A0A420W8B0-F1
#
_cell.length_a   1.000
_cell.length_b   1.000
_cell.length_c   1.000
_cell.angle_alpha   90.00
_cell.angle_beta   90.00
_cell.angle_gamma   90.00
#
_symmetry.space_group_name_H-M   'P 1'
#
loop_
_entity.id
_entity.type
_entity.pdbx_description
1 polymer ?
#
loop_
_entity_poly.entity_id
_entity_poly.type
_entity_poly.pdbx_seq_one_letter_code
_entity_poly.pdbx_strand_id
1 'polypeptide(L)'
;MKGFLRNVRLFFIGALGFDNATDKLRKRALYKDLDLLTLILSDEIGIPNPLYYHTVELLPYLSSEVDAWRESEKASILWRVLGEIGEP
;
A
#
# COMPACT_ATOMS: atom_id res chain seq x y z
N MET A 1 -33.28 -16.01 -22.92
CA MET A 1 -33.75 -15.75 -21.53
C MET A 1 -32.79 -16.24 -20.45
N LYS A 2 -32.20 -17.44 -20.51
CA LYS A 2 -31.29 -17.96 -19.46
C LYS A 2 -30.05 -17.08 -19.17
N GLY A 3 -29.48 -16.42 -20.18
CA GLY A 3 -28.32 -15.52 -20.02
C GLY A 3 -28.66 -14.21 -19.29
N PHE A 4 -29.86 -13.67 -19.50
CA PHE A 4 -30.31 -12.43 -18.85
C PHE A 4 -30.52 -12.64 -17.35
N LEU A 5 -31.20 -13.72 -16.97
CA LEU A 5 -31.37 -14.12 -15.56
C LEU A 5 -30.03 -14.37 -14.86
N ARG A 6 -29.04 -14.94 -15.57
CA ARG A 6 -27.67 -15.11 -15.05
C ARG A 6 -27.00 -13.77 -14.80
N ASN A 7 -27.10 -12.83 -15.74
CA ASN A 7 -26.47 -11.52 -15.62
C ASN A 7 -27.12 -10.66 -14.53
N VAL A 8 -28.46 -10.71 -14.37
CA VAL A 8 -29.17 -10.05 -13.27
C VAL A 8 -28.76 -10.65 -11.92
N ARG A 9 -28.67 -11.98 -11.82
CA ARG A 9 -28.19 -12.64 -10.60
C ARG A 9 -26.76 -12.24 -10.26
N LEU A 10 -25.87 -12.21 -11.25
CA LEU A 10 -24.47 -11.77 -11.07
C LEU A 10 -24.40 -10.29 -10.66
N PHE A 11 -25.26 -9.43 -11.20
CA PHE A 11 -25.36 -8.02 -10.80
C PHE A 11 -25.74 -7.88 -9.31
N PHE A 12 -26.77 -8.60 -8.85
CA PHE A 12 -27.16 -8.55 -7.44
C PHE A 12 -26.13 -9.20 -6.50
N ILE A 13 -25.41 -10.24 -6.95
CA ILE A 13 -24.30 -10.82 -6.17
C ILE A 13 -23.16 -9.81 -6.00
N GLY A 14 -22.81 -9.08 -7.07
CA GLY A 14 -21.80 -8.02 -7.01
C GLY A 14 -22.26 -6.79 -6.21
N ALA A 15 -23.55 -6.41 -6.32
CA ALA A 15 -24.10 -5.23 -5.64
C ALA A 15 -24.38 -5.47 -4.15
N LEU A 16 -24.70 -6.70 -3.73
CA LEU A 16 -25.01 -7.06 -2.34
C LEU A 16 -23.80 -7.63 -1.57
N GLY A 17 -22.61 -7.62 -2.16
CA GLY A 17 -21.35 -7.68 -1.41
C GLY A 17 -21.01 -9.00 -0.74
N PHE A 18 -21.31 -10.15 -1.36
CA PHE A 18 -20.66 -11.40 -0.94
C PHE A 18 -19.27 -11.47 -1.58
N ASP A 19 -18.26 -11.17 -0.76
CA ASP A 19 -16.83 -11.24 -1.08
C ASP A 19 -16.31 -10.13 -2.02
N ASN A 20 -16.33 -8.88 -1.54
CA ASN A 20 -15.70 -7.76 -2.22
C ASN A 20 -14.19 -8.00 -2.37
N ALA A 21 -13.71 -8.14 -3.60
CA ALA A 21 -12.28 -8.19 -3.91
C ALA A 21 -11.54 -6.98 -3.31
N THR A 22 -12.21 -5.84 -3.24
CA THR A 22 -11.73 -4.60 -2.59
C THR A 22 -11.48 -4.78 -1.10
N ASP A 23 -12.34 -5.50 -0.37
CA ASP A 23 -12.12 -5.76 1.07
C ASP A 23 -10.96 -6.73 1.30
N LYS A 24 -10.79 -7.70 0.41
CA LYS A 24 -9.61 -8.60 0.43
C LYS A 24 -8.32 -7.86 0.10
N LEU A 25 -8.36 -6.92 -0.84
CA LEU A 25 -7.23 -6.05 -1.19
C LEU A 25 -6.90 -5.09 -0.05
N ARG A 26 -7.91 -4.46 0.56
CA ARG A 26 -7.76 -3.57 1.72
C ARG A 26 -7.18 -4.31 2.92
N LYS A 27 -7.66 -5.52 3.21
CA LYS A 27 -7.06 -6.39 4.25
C LYS A 27 -5.61 -6.72 3.92
N ARG A 28 -5.30 -7.10 2.68
CA ARG A 28 -3.91 -7.39 2.27
C ARG A 28 -2.99 -6.18 2.39
N ALA A 29 -3.46 -4.98 2.04
CA ALA A 29 -2.72 -3.74 2.23
C ALA A 29 -2.46 -3.48 3.72
N LEU A 30 -3.50 -3.61 4.57
CA LEU A 30 -3.37 -3.50 6.02
C LEU A 30 -2.35 -4.49 6.62
N TYR A 31 -2.37 -5.76 6.18
CA TYR A 31 -1.40 -6.76 6.66
C TYR A 31 0.02 -6.43 6.22
N LYS A 32 0.23 -5.99 4.97
CA LYS A 32 1.55 -5.55 4.51
C LYS A 32 2.09 -4.36 5.30
N ASP A 33 1.23 -3.39 5.59
CA ASP A 33 1.61 -2.24 6.41
C ASP A 33 1.92 -2.67 7.86
N LEU A 34 1.18 -3.66 8.39
CA LEU A 34 1.45 -4.21 9.72
C LEU A 34 2.78 -4.96 9.77
N ASP A 35 3.11 -5.74 8.74
CA ASP A 35 4.39 -6.46 8.65
C ASP A 35 5.56 -5.46 8.57
N LEU A 36 5.39 -4.38 7.80
CA LEU A 36 6.36 -3.29 7.74
C LEU A 36 6.52 -2.59 9.10
N LEU A 37 5.40 -2.23 9.75
CA LEU A 37 5.40 -1.63 11.08
C LEU A 37 6.05 -2.56 12.10
N THR A 38 5.78 -3.86 12.04
CA THR A 38 6.40 -4.86 12.92
C THR A 38 7.90 -4.94 12.69
N LEU A 39 8.37 -4.81 11.44
CA LEU A 39 9.80 -4.79 11.11
C LEU A 39 10.49 -3.52 11.61
N ILE A 40 9.83 -2.36 11.52
CA ILE A 40 10.38 -1.07 11.95
C ILE A 40 10.36 -0.94 13.49
N LEU A 41 9.27 -1.39 14.12
CA LEU A 41 9.03 -1.29 15.56
C LEU A 41 9.44 -2.56 16.32
N SER A 42 10.09 -3.53 15.66
CA SER A 42 10.48 -4.79 16.30
C SER A 42 11.35 -4.55 17.53
N ASP A 43 12.24 -3.55 17.48
CA ASP A 43 13.12 -3.19 18.59
C ASP A 43 12.33 -2.63 19.78
N GLU A 44 11.36 -1.75 19.52
CA GLU A 44 10.46 -1.16 20.53
C GLU A 44 9.53 -2.21 21.16
N ILE A 45 9.16 -3.25 20.41
CA ILE A 45 8.31 -4.36 20.87
C ILE A 45 9.14 -5.48 21.55
N GLY A 46 10.48 -5.36 21.55
CA GLY A 46 11.39 -6.32 22.17
C GLY A 46 11.55 -7.63 21.37
N ILE A 47 11.21 -7.62 20.08
CA ILE A 47 11.41 -8.75 19.17
C ILE A 47 12.78 -8.57 18.50
N PRO A 48 13.74 -9.49 18.71
CA PRO A 48 15.05 -9.37 18.07
C PRO A 48 14.90 -9.51 16.56
N ASN A 49 15.21 -8.44 15.83
CA ASN A 49 15.12 -8.40 14.37
C ASN A 49 16.52 -8.23 13.76
N PRO A 50 17.12 -9.31 13.24
CA PRO A 50 18.45 -9.25 12.64
C PRO A 50 18.48 -8.35 11.40
N LEU A 51 17.37 -8.20 10.68
CA LEU A 51 17.30 -7.29 9.53
C LEU A 51 17.38 -5.84 9.97
N TYR A 52 16.76 -5.48 11.10
CA TYR A 52 16.79 -4.12 11.65
C TYR A 52 18.22 -3.68 11.95
N TYR A 53 19.01 -4.53 12.63
CA TYR A 53 20.42 -4.23 12.94
C TYR A 53 21.25 -4.01 11.68
N HIS A 54 21.08 -4.84 10.65
CA HIS A 54 21.77 -4.65 9.38
C HIS A 54 21.28 -3.45 8.57
N THR A 55 20.01 -3.08 8.67
CA THR A 55 19.50 -1.88 7.98
C THR A 55 20.06 -0.60 8.60
N VAL A 56 20.19 -0.56 9.93
CA VAL A 56 20.82 0.59 10.62
C VAL A 56 22.30 0.72 10.24
N GLU A 57 23.02 -0.39 10.06
CA GLU A 57 24.41 -0.38 9.57
C GLU A 57 24.52 0.14 8.12
N LEU A 58 23.48 -0.08 7.30
CA LEU A 58 23.41 0.38 5.92
C LEU A 58 22.98 1.85 5.77
N LEU A 59 22.36 2.44 6.79
CA LEU A 59 21.81 3.81 6.74
C LEU A 59 22.82 4.88 6.30
N PRO A 60 24.09 4.88 6.76
CA PRO A 60 25.08 5.87 6.32
C PRO A 60 25.33 5.83 4.81
N TYR A 61 25.29 4.64 4.21
CA TYR A 61 25.49 4.45 2.77
C TYR A 61 24.25 4.80 1.95
N LEU A 62 23.07 4.63 2.54
CA LEU A 62 21.79 5.01 1.92
C LEU A 62 21.47 6.50 2.08
N SER A 63 22.15 7.21 2.99
CA SER A 63 21.83 8.61 3.33
C SER A 63 21.77 9.54 2.11
N SER A 64 22.71 9.41 1.18
CA SER A 64 22.72 10.21 -0.06
C SER A 64 21.59 9.84 -1.02
N GLU A 65 21.14 8.58 -1.02
CA GLU A 65 20.02 8.15 -1.86
C GLU A 65 18.67 8.56 -1.27
N VAL A 66 18.56 8.62 0.06
CA VAL A 66 17.33 9.06 0.76
C VAL A 66 16.97 10.49 0.36
N ASP A 67 17.96 11.38 0.24
CA ASP A 67 17.73 12.76 -0.21
C ASP A 67 17.25 12.81 -1.67
N ALA A 68 17.87 12.03 -2.56
CA ALA A 68 17.46 11.93 -3.95
C ALA A 68 16.03 11.35 -4.09
N TRP A 69 15.68 10.34 -3.30
CA TRP A 69 14.34 9.78 -3.26
C TRP A 69 13.32 10.81 -2.77
N ARG A 70 13.63 11.55 -1.70
CA ARG A 70 12.75 12.61 -1.18
C ARG A 70 12.49 13.71 -2.20
N GLU A 71 13.48 14.07 -3.02
CA GLU A 71 13.29 15.02 -4.11
C GLU A 71 12.37 14.46 -5.21
N SER A 72 12.58 13.21 -5.61
CA SER A 72 11.73 12.54 -6.60
C SER A 72 10.28 12.37 -6.13
N GLU A 73 10.07 12.12 -4.84
CA GLU A 73 8.75 11.97 -4.23
C GLU A 73 8.00 13.30 -4.19
N LYS A 74 8.68 14.39 -3.83
CA LYS A 74 8.12 15.75 -3.91
C LYS A 74 7.69 16.10 -5.33
N ALA A 75 8.52 15.76 -6.33
CA ALA A 75 8.18 15.97 -7.73
C ALA A 75 6.95 15.15 -8.14
N SER A 76 6.89 13.87 -7.75
CA SER A 76 5.73 12.99 -7.99
C SER A 76 4.44 13.52 -7.35
N ILE A 77 4.49 13.96 -6.09
CA ILE A 77 3.35 14.54 -5.39
C ILE A 77 2.89 15.84 -6.08
N LEU A 78 3.81 16.71 -6.47
CA LEU A 78 3.51 17.93 -7.23
C LEU A 78 2.81 17.61 -8.55
N TRP A 79 3.31 16.62 -9.30
CA TRP A 79 2.66 16.17 -10.54
C TRP A 79 1.26 15.61 -10.30
N ARG A 80 1.06 14.87 -9.21
CA ARG A 80 -0.26 14.32 -8.85
C ARG A 80 -1.26 15.41 -8.51
N VAL A 81 -0.85 16.41 -7.71
CA VAL A 81 -1.68 17.56 -7.34
C VAL A 81 -1.99 18.44 -8.55
N LEU A 82 -1.02 18.68 -9.43
CA LEU A 82 -1.23 19.44 -10.66
C LEU A 82 -2.16 18.70 -11.65
N GLY A 83 -2.09 17.37 -11.71
CA GLY A 83 -3.02 16.55 -12.47
C GLY A 83 -4.45 16.62 -11.94
N GLU A 84 -4.63 16.62 -10.62
CA GLU A 84 -5.94 16.76 -9.97
C GLU A 84 -6.54 18.18 -10.09
N ILE A 85 -5.71 19.22 -10.21
CA ILE A 85 -6.16 20.60 -10.45
C ILE A 85 -6.43 20.87 -11.95
N GLY A 86 -5.89 20.02 -12.84
CA GLY A 86 -5.96 20.17 -14.30
C GLY A 86 -7.17 19.52 -14.97
N GLU A 87 -8.04 18.81 -14.26
CA GLU A 87 -9.34 18.37 -14.79
C GLU A 87 -10.41 19.46 -14.58
N PRO A 88 -10.98 20.04 -15.66
CA PRO A 88 -12.15 20.90 -15.56
C PRO A 88 -13.44 20.13 -15.20
#